data_AF-A0A0N4XJL9-F1
#
_entry.id   AF-A0A0N4XJL9-F1
#
_cell.length_a   1.000
_cell.length_b   1.000
_cell.length_c   1.000
_cell.angle_alpha   90.00
_cell.angle_beta   90.00
_cell.angle_gamma   90.00
#
_symmetry.space_group_name_H-M   'P 1'
#
loop_
_entity.id
_entity.type
_entity.pdbx_description
1 polymer ?
#
loop_
_entity_poly.entity_id
_entity_poly.type
_entity_poly.pdbx_seq_one_letter_code
_entity_poly.pdbx_strand_id
1 'polypeptide(L)'
;MINIIFKKSLTRLPAPYGDCIKQGKDGDFIYVSKAYSTEGCQRSCIQRHLATTCGCGDPRYPPFRTTKNCPVDDPVKRECLKREIQYAMRHPKTAGCKCRQPCSQDVYSVSYSASRWPAVPGDQSGCPMGMAPHHCLMYKREQGAMIEVYFEQLNYESLLESEAYGLPNLLSDFGGQLGLWMGVSVITIMEVKKALMVLRLPCESPF
;
A
#
# COMPACT_ATOMS: atom_id res chain seq x y z
N MET A 1 23.94 14.59 8.37
CA MET A 1 22.83 13.67 8.70
C MET A 1 22.94 12.49 7.76
N ILE A 2 22.79 11.31 8.33
CA ILE A 2 22.96 10.04 7.66
C ILE A 2 21.63 9.30 7.82
N ASN A 3 21.04 8.88 6.71
CA ASN A 3 19.79 8.14 6.67
C ASN A 3 20.04 6.75 6.09
N ILE A 4 19.83 5.75 6.92
CA ILE A 4 19.96 4.35 6.59
C ILE A 4 18.58 3.83 6.19
N ILE A 5 18.45 3.31 4.98
CA ILE A 5 17.20 2.79 4.43
C ILE A 5 17.20 1.26 4.47
N PHE A 6 16.07 0.71 4.92
CA PHE A 6 15.75 -0.71 4.89
C PHE A 6 14.52 -0.91 4.01
N LYS A 7 14.63 -1.76 2.98
CA LYS A 7 13.51 -2.07 2.08
C LYS A 7 12.79 -3.33 2.55
N LYS A 8 11.46 -3.24 2.68
CA LYS A 8 10.55 -4.38 2.86
C LYS A 8 9.55 -4.43 1.72
N SER A 9 9.44 -5.55 1.02
CA SER A 9 8.45 -5.76 -0.04
C SER A 9 7.32 -6.64 0.48
N LEU A 10 6.09 -6.15 0.41
CA LEU A 10 4.89 -6.83 0.89
C LEU A 10 4.00 -7.21 -0.28
N THR A 11 3.64 -8.48 -0.35
CA THR A 11 2.67 -9.00 -1.31
C THR A 11 1.57 -9.73 -0.56
N ARG A 12 0.33 -9.23 -0.74
CA ARG A 12 -0.88 -9.69 -0.06
C ARG A 12 -1.79 -10.45 -1.00
N LEU A 13 -2.62 -11.33 -0.43
CA LEU A 13 -3.60 -12.06 -1.21
C LEU A 13 -4.89 -11.25 -1.42
N PRO A 14 -5.47 -11.28 -2.64
CA PRO A 14 -6.77 -10.68 -2.89
C PRO A 14 -7.90 -11.54 -2.29
N ALA A 15 -9.13 -11.04 -2.38
CA ALA A 15 -10.31 -11.81 -2.03
C ALA A 15 -10.33 -13.12 -2.84
N PRO A 16 -10.72 -14.26 -2.23
CA PRO A 16 -11.39 -14.43 -0.93
C PRO A 16 -10.46 -14.54 0.31
N TYR A 17 -9.14 -14.62 0.15
CA TYR A 17 -8.21 -14.85 1.27
C TYR A 17 -7.79 -13.57 2.00
N GLY A 18 -7.82 -12.43 1.32
CA GLY A 18 -7.53 -11.11 1.91
C GLY A 18 -8.38 -9.98 1.31
N ASP A 19 -8.15 -8.75 1.77
CA ASP A 19 -8.90 -7.56 1.33
C ASP A 19 -7.99 -6.51 0.67
N CYS A 20 -7.15 -6.96 -0.27
CA CYS A 20 -6.27 -6.09 -1.05
C CYS A 20 -6.81 -5.82 -2.46
N ILE A 21 -6.41 -4.69 -3.04
CA ILE A 21 -6.76 -4.32 -4.42
C ILE A 21 -5.52 -4.28 -5.33
N LYS A 22 -5.62 -4.92 -6.51
CA LYS A 22 -4.53 -4.93 -7.51
C LYS A 22 -4.50 -3.65 -8.33
N GLN A 23 -5.67 -3.09 -8.66
CA GLN A 23 -5.82 -1.85 -9.42
C GLN A 23 -6.79 -0.94 -8.65
N GLY A 24 -6.23 -0.06 -7.81
CA GLY A 24 -7.00 0.87 -6.98
C GLY A 24 -7.17 2.27 -7.55
N LYS A 25 -6.73 2.50 -8.79
CA LYS A 25 -6.86 3.80 -9.45
C LYS A 25 -8.29 3.98 -9.95
N ASP A 26 -9.09 4.70 -9.18
CA ASP A 26 -10.38 5.21 -9.64
C ASP A 26 -10.18 6.54 -10.40
N GLY A 27 -11.18 6.99 -11.14
CA GLY A 27 -11.20 8.31 -11.80
C GLY A 27 -11.14 9.50 -10.84
N ASP A 28 -11.29 9.23 -9.54
CA ASP A 28 -11.17 10.20 -8.45
C ASP A 28 -9.75 10.30 -7.87
N PHE A 29 -8.80 9.49 -8.34
CA PHE A 29 -7.42 9.49 -7.85
C PHE A 29 -6.62 10.67 -8.43
N ILE A 30 -6.14 11.57 -7.56
CA ILE A 30 -5.48 12.82 -7.99
C ILE A 30 -4.06 12.61 -8.52
N TYR A 31 -3.45 11.45 -8.24
CA TYR A 31 -2.07 11.13 -8.65
C TYR A 31 -2.05 10.23 -9.89
N VAL A 32 -2.56 10.72 -11.02
CA VAL A 32 -2.74 9.94 -12.27
C VAL A 32 -1.46 9.17 -12.67
N SER A 33 -0.29 9.82 -12.57
CA SER A 33 1.01 9.27 -12.96
C SER A 33 1.67 8.33 -11.94
N LYS A 34 1.15 8.23 -10.70
CA LYS A 34 1.76 7.42 -9.63
C LYS A 34 1.00 6.13 -9.41
N ALA A 35 1.65 5.09 -8.89
CA ALA A 35 0.98 3.86 -8.49
C ALA A 35 -0.03 4.12 -7.37
N TYR A 36 -1.03 3.25 -7.22
CA TYR A 36 -2.00 3.35 -6.14
C TYR A 36 -1.30 3.11 -4.79
N SER A 37 -1.57 3.98 -3.82
CA SER A 37 -1.15 3.81 -2.43
C SER A 37 -2.31 4.18 -1.50
N THR A 38 -2.29 3.66 -0.28
CA THR A 38 -3.28 3.96 0.76
C THR A 38 -3.34 5.45 1.08
N GLU A 39 -2.18 6.08 1.21
CA GLU A 39 -2.03 7.51 1.50
C GLU A 39 -2.54 8.35 0.31
N GLY A 40 -2.21 7.92 -0.91
CA GLY A 40 -2.71 8.54 -2.14
C GLY A 40 -4.23 8.50 -2.21
N CYS A 41 -4.84 7.36 -1.84
CA CYS A 41 -6.29 7.21 -1.81
C CYS A 41 -6.94 8.14 -0.78
N GLN A 42 -6.40 8.19 0.44
CA GLN A 42 -6.92 9.06 1.50
C GLN A 42 -6.84 10.54 1.11
N ARG A 43 -5.71 10.97 0.55
CA ARG A 43 -5.53 12.34 0.05
C ARG A 43 -6.48 12.66 -1.10
N SER A 44 -6.67 11.73 -2.03
CA SER A 44 -7.61 11.88 -3.15
C SER A 44 -9.05 12.01 -2.65
N CYS A 45 -9.45 11.20 -1.66
CA CYS A 45 -10.77 11.27 -1.08
C CYS A 45 -11.03 12.59 -0.35
N ILE A 46 -10.07 13.07 0.45
CA ILE A 46 -10.17 14.37 1.12
C ILE A 46 -10.25 15.47 0.07
N GLN A 47 -9.42 15.45 -0.97
CA GLN A 47 -9.46 16.45 -2.03
C GLN A 47 -10.81 16.49 -2.76
N ARG A 48 -11.42 15.32 -3.00
CA ARG A 48 -12.78 15.20 -3.54
C ARG A 48 -13.83 15.81 -2.60
N HIS A 49 -13.77 15.51 -1.30
CA HIS A 49 -14.66 16.09 -0.28
C HIS A 49 -14.57 17.61 -0.22
N LEU A 50 -13.36 18.16 -0.32
CA LEU A 50 -13.13 19.61 -0.35
C LEU A 50 -13.65 20.25 -1.64
N ALA A 51 -13.40 19.60 -2.78
CA ALA A 51 -13.90 20.07 -4.08
C ALA A 51 -15.44 20.12 -4.10
N THR A 52 -16.13 19.15 -3.50
CA THR A 52 -17.61 19.13 -3.45
C THR A 52 -18.19 20.07 -2.41
N THR A 53 -17.54 20.22 -1.25
CA THR A 53 -18.09 20.96 -0.10
C THR A 53 -17.69 22.44 -0.11
N CYS A 54 -16.43 22.73 -0.40
CA CYS A 54 -15.87 24.10 -0.42
C CYS A 54 -15.73 24.66 -1.85
N GLY A 55 -15.93 23.84 -2.90
CA GLY A 55 -15.80 24.26 -4.30
C GLY A 55 -14.35 24.40 -4.80
N CYS A 56 -13.36 24.04 -3.99
CA CYS A 56 -11.94 24.13 -4.34
C CYS A 56 -11.10 23.11 -3.55
N GLY A 57 -9.92 22.76 -4.09
CA GLY A 57 -9.01 21.78 -3.50
C GLY A 57 -7.94 22.39 -2.60
N ASP A 58 -7.32 21.57 -1.75
CA ASP A 58 -6.15 21.96 -0.95
C ASP A 58 -4.95 22.26 -1.87
N PRO A 59 -4.30 23.44 -1.73
CA PRO A 59 -3.11 23.83 -2.51
C PRO A 59 -1.89 22.91 -2.37
N ARG A 60 -1.79 22.16 -1.26
CA ARG A 60 -0.68 21.24 -0.98
C ARG A 60 -0.68 20.00 -1.87
N TYR A 61 -1.81 19.71 -2.51
CA TYR A 61 -2.00 18.52 -3.34
C TYR A 61 -2.41 18.90 -4.76
N PRO A 62 -2.22 18.00 -5.74
CA PRO A 62 -2.72 18.22 -7.09
C PRO A 62 -4.24 18.50 -7.11
N PRO A 63 -4.71 19.29 -8.08
CA PRO A 63 -6.13 19.60 -8.22
C PRO A 63 -6.94 18.33 -8.49
N PHE A 64 -8.18 18.31 -7.99
CA PHE A 64 -9.12 17.23 -8.28
C PHE A 64 -9.83 17.51 -9.61
N ARG A 65 -9.55 16.69 -10.63
CA ARG A 65 -10.11 16.81 -11.99
C ARG A 65 -9.91 18.22 -12.55
N THR A 66 -10.99 18.96 -12.81
CA THR A 66 -11.00 20.33 -13.34
C THR A 66 -11.12 21.39 -12.24
N THR A 67 -11.24 20.99 -10.97
CA THR A 67 -11.42 21.91 -9.84
C THR A 67 -10.09 22.53 -9.48
N LYS A 68 -10.01 23.86 -9.53
CA LYS A 68 -8.81 24.60 -9.13
C LYS A 68 -8.58 24.52 -7.62
N ASN A 69 -7.33 24.64 -7.22
CA ASN A 69 -6.96 24.75 -5.81
C ASN A 69 -7.44 26.10 -5.25
N CYS A 70 -7.78 26.14 -3.96
CA CYS A 70 -8.29 27.35 -3.34
C CYS A 70 -7.23 28.47 -3.36
N PRO A 71 -7.62 29.72 -3.65
CA PRO A 71 -6.73 30.86 -3.51
C PRO A 71 -6.37 31.07 -2.04
N VAL A 72 -5.13 31.45 -1.76
CA VAL A 72 -4.63 31.72 -0.39
C VAL A 72 -5.25 32.99 0.19
N ASP A 73 -5.62 33.93 -0.68
CA ASP A 73 -6.09 35.27 -0.30
C ASP A 73 -7.55 35.30 0.17
N ASP A 74 -8.35 34.27 -0.11
CA ASP A 74 -9.77 34.21 0.26
C ASP A 74 -9.94 33.64 1.69
N PRO A 75 -10.33 34.47 2.67
CA PRO A 75 -10.43 34.03 4.06
C PRO A 75 -11.59 33.04 4.28
N VAL A 76 -12.67 33.11 3.49
CA VAL A 76 -13.85 32.25 3.65
C VAL A 76 -13.53 30.83 3.19
N LYS A 77 -12.87 30.71 2.03
CA LYS A 77 -12.42 29.39 1.52
C LYS A 77 -11.36 28.76 2.41
N ARG A 78 -10.46 29.57 2.96
CA ARG A 78 -9.43 29.10 3.90
C ARG A 78 -10.04 28.52 5.18
N GLU A 79 -11.07 29.17 5.73
CA GLU A 79 -11.76 28.65 6.91
C GLU A 79 -12.56 27.38 6.59
N CYS A 80 -13.21 27.32 5.41
CA CYS A 80 -13.87 26.10 4.93
C CYS A 80 -12.87 24.93 4.83
N LEU A 81 -11.73 25.13 4.14
CA LEU A 81 -10.67 24.13 4.02
C LEU A 81 -10.23 23.61 5.39
N LYS A 82 -9.90 24.51 6.32
CA LYS A 82 -9.40 24.13 7.65
C LYS A 82 -10.41 23.26 8.40
N ARG A 83 -11.69 23.67 8.40
CA ARG A 83 -12.77 22.93 9.07
C ARG A 83 -13.03 21.57 8.42
N GLU A 84 -13.19 21.55 7.09
CA GLU A 84 -13.56 20.34 6.35
C GLU A 84 -12.42 19.33 6.30
N ILE A 85 -11.15 19.77 6.23
CA ILE A 85 -9.99 18.88 6.35
C ILE A 85 -9.99 18.19 7.71
N GLN A 86 -10.22 18.93 8.79
CA GLN A 86 -10.26 18.38 10.14
C GLN A 86 -11.47 17.44 10.33
N TYR A 87 -12.61 17.76 9.72
CA TYR A 87 -13.79 16.91 9.72
C TYR A 87 -13.54 15.59 8.97
N ALA A 88 -13.02 15.66 7.74
CA ALA A 88 -12.77 14.48 6.89
C ALA A 88 -11.70 13.55 7.49
N MET A 89 -10.70 14.11 8.19
CA MET A 89 -9.71 13.31 8.92
C MET A 89 -10.31 12.60 10.14
N ARG A 90 -11.23 13.24 10.88
CA ARG A 90 -11.88 12.64 12.05
C ARG A 90 -12.95 11.63 11.69
N HIS A 91 -13.67 11.86 10.60
CA HIS A 91 -14.80 11.03 10.18
C HIS A 91 -14.62 10.53 8.73
N PRO A 92 -13.63 9.65 8.47
CA PRO A 92 -13.34 9.17 7.12
C PRO A 92 -14.49 8.37 6.51
N LYS A 93 -15.29 7.69 7.35
CA LYS A 93 -16.45 6.91 6.90
C LYS A 93 -17.60 7.81 6.41
N THR A 94 -17.88 8.93 7.10
CA THR A 94 -18.94 9.85 6.68
C THR A 94 -18.55 10.67 5.47
N ALA A 95 -17.25 10.99 5.31
CA ALA A 95 -16.67 11.56 4.09
C ALA A 95 -16.66 10.59 2.89
N GLY A 96 -17.10 9.34 3.08
CA GLY A 96 -17.19 8.34 2.02
C GLY A 96 -15.83 7.81 1.56
N CYS A 97 -14.79 7.89 2.39
CA CYS A 97 -13.46 7.40 2.05
C CYS A 97 -13.37 5.89 2.27
N LYS A 98 -13.36 5.12 1.17
CA LYS A 98 -13.15 3.66 1.17
C LYS A 98 -11.80 3.34 0.54
N CYS A 99 -10.75 3.38 1.34
CA CYS A 99 -9.38 3.08 0.89
C CYS A 99 -8.96 1.70 1.38
N ARG A 100 -8.67 0.78 0.43
CA ARG A 100 -8.12 -0.55 0.72
C ARG A 100 -6.62 -0.58 0.51
N GLN A 101 -5.94 -1.54 1.13
CA GLN A 101 -4.50 -1.70 0.95
C GLN A 101 -4.18 -2.26 -0.44
N PRO A 102 -3.08 -1.82 -1.08
CA PRO A 102 -2.61 -2.44 -2.31
C PRO A 102 -2.13 -3.88 -2.05
N CYS A 103 -2.33 -4.75 -3.04
CA CYS A 103 -1.82 -6.12 -2.97
C CYS A 103 -0.30 -6.21 -3.07
N SER A 104 0.37 -5.22 -3.67
CA SER A 104 1.83 -5.15 -3.74
C SER A 104 2.29 -3.78 -3.27
N GLN A 105 3.19 -3.76 -2.29
CA GLN A 105 3.67 -2.53 -1.67
C GLN A 105 5.12 -2.67 -1.22
N ASP A 106 5.94 -1.70 -1.60
CA ASP A 106 7.29 -1.56 -1.06
C ASP A 106 7.27 -0.50 0.06
N VAL A 107 7.72 -0.90 1.25
CA VAL A 107 7.83 -0.06 2.45
C VAL A 107 9.31 0.16 2.76
N TYR A 108 9.69 1.42 2.97
CA TYR A 108 11.04 1.81 3.32
C TYR A 108 11.06 2.32 4.77
N SER A 109 11.72 1.59 5.67
CA SER A 109 11.97 2.08 7.02
C SER A 109 13.32 2.81 7.07
N VAL A 110 13.34 3.97 7.72
CA VAL A 110 14.51 4.84 7.79
C VAL A 110 15.01 4.87 9.23
N SER A 111 16.30 4.62 9.41
CA SER A 111 17.03 4.91 10.65
C SER A 111 17.92 6.12 10.42
N TYR A 112 17.94 7.06 11.37
CA TYR A 112 18.70 8.31 11.22
C TYR A 112 19.86 8.36 12.22
N SER A 113 20.99 8.88 11.77
CA SER A 113 22.09 9.31 12.64
C SER A 113 22.55 10.71 12.23
N ALA A 114 22.97 11.50 13.21
CA ALA A 114 23.37 12.88 12.99
C ALA A 114 24.75 13.13 13.58
N SER A 115 25.59 13.82 12.82
CA SER A 115 26.94 14.22 13.21
C SER A 115 27.18 15.67 12.78
N ARG A 116 28.13 16.33 13.44
CA ARG A 116 28.51 17.71 13.12
C ARG A 116 29.19 17.76 11.76
N TRP A 117 28.64 18.55 10.85
CA TRP A 117 29.21 18.79 9.53
C TRP A 117 29.49 20.30 9.36
N PRO A 118 30.60 20.70 8.69
CA PRO A 118 31.72 19.88 8.23
C PRO A 118 32.65 19.47 9.40
N ALA A 119 33.25 18.27 9.28
CA ALA A 119 34.20 17.74 10.27
C ALA A 119 35.58 18.39 10.15
N VAL A 120 36.03 18.70 8.93
CA VAL A 120 37.35 19.28 8.66
C VAL A 120 37.25 20.79 8.42
N PRO A 121 37.98 21.62 9.18
CA PRO A 121 38.12 23.04 8.91
C PRO A 121 39.14 23.27 7.78
N GLY A 122 38.70 23.26 6.53
CA GLY A 122 39.63 23.50 5.41
C GLY A 122 39.00 23.45 4.03
N ASP A 123 37.83 22.83 3.90
CA ASP A 123 37.12 22.79 2.63
C ASP A 123 36.43 24.13 2.32
N GLN A 124 36.95 24.88 1.33
CA GLN A 124 36.39 26.14 0.85
C GLN A 124 35.34 25.94 -0.27
N SER A 125 35.07 24.70 -0.69
CA SER A 125 34.09 24.44 -1.75
C SER A 125 32.69 24.93 -1.33
N GLY A 126 31.97 25.60 -2.24
CA GLY A 126 30.62 26.12 -1.96
C GLY A 126 30.55 27.35 -1.03
N CYS A 127 31.67 27.98 -0.70
CA CYS A 127 31.69 29.27 0.00
C CYS A 127 31.68 30.46 -0.99
N PRO A 128 31.09 31.61 -0.61
CA PRO A 128 31.15 32.84 -1.41
C PRO A 128 32.59 33.29 -1.68
N MET A 129 32.87 33.81 -2.88
CA MET A 129 34.21 34.25 -3.27
C MET A 129 34.74 35.37 -2.34
N GLY A 130 35.99 35.23 -1.88
CA GLY A 130 36.68 36.22 -1.04
C GLY A 130 36.49 36.06 0.47
N MET A 131 35.82 34.99 0.94
CA MET A 131 35.61 34.73 2.36
C MET A 131 36.81 34.01 3.00
N ALA A 132 37.24 34.46 4.19
CA ALA A 132 38.28 33.79 4.95
C ALA A 132 37.86 32.36 5.37
N PRO A 133 38.78 31.38 5.49
CA PRO A 133 38.44 29.98 5.80
C PRO A 133 37.62 29.80 7.08
N HIS A 134 37.90 30.61 8.10
CA HIS A 134 37.16 30.58 9.38
C HIS A 134 35.70 31.06 9.23
N HIS A 135 35.47 32.09 8.43
CA HIS A 135 34.14 32.63 8.18
C HIS A 135 33.31 31.67 7.30
N CYS A 136 33.96 31.03 6.33
CA CYS A 136 33.36 29.99 5.49
C CYS A 136 32.88 28.78 6.31
N LEU A 137 33.66 28.37 7.33
CA LEU A 137 33.27 27.29 8.23
C LEU A 137 32.04 27.61 9.08
N MET A 138 31.92 28.85 9.58
CA MET A 138 30.73 29.27 10.33
C MET A 138 29.51 29.34 9.42
N TYR A 139 29.66 29.92 8.22
CA TYR A 139 28.61 29.94 7.20
C TYR A 139 28.09 28.54 6.87
N LYS A 140 28.98 27.56 6.63
CA LYS A 140 28.60 26.16 6.37
C LYS A 140 27.87 25.51 7.55
N ARG A 141 28.18 25.88 8.79
CA ARG A 141 27.54 25.32 9.99
C ARG A 141 26.15 25.89 10.24
N GLU A 142 25.93 27.15 9.89
CA GLU A 142 24.63 27.80 10.10
C GLU A 142 23.66 27.57 8.96
N GLN A 143 24.15 27.54 7.72
CA GLN A 143 23.32 27.51 6.51
C GLN A 143 23.34 26.15 5.79
N GLY A 144 24.33 25.30 6.10
CA GLY A 144 24.55 24.04 5.41
C GLY A 144 24.04 22.82 6.18
N ALA A 145 23.45 21.87 5.45
CA ALA A 145 23.16 20.53 5.94
C ALA A 145 23.59 19.51 4.88
N MET A 146 24.39 18.52 5.29
CA MET A 146 24.71 17.38 4.46
C MET A 146 23.77 16.22 4.79
N ILE A 147 23.12 15.66 3.77
CA ILE A 147 22.26 14.47 3.89
C ILE A 147 22.87 13.36 3.04
N GLU A 148 23.29 12.29 3.69
CA GLU A 148 23.76 11.07 3.03
C GLU A 148 22.69 10.00 3.18
N VAL A 149 22.30 9.38 2.07
CA VAL A 149 21.28 8.34 2.03
C VAL A 149 21.92 7.07 1.49
N TYR A 150 21.82 6.00 2.25
CA TYR A 150 22.36 4.70 1.85
C TYR A 150 21.48 3.55 2.35
N PHE A 151 21.59 2.40 1.69
CA PHE A 151 20.98 1.17 2.16
C PHE A 151 21.86 0.54 3.22
N GLU A 152 21.27 0.01 4.30
CA GLU A 152 22.05 -0.72 5.29
C GLU A 152 22.64 -2.00 4.69
N GLN A 153 21.83 -2.68 3.87
CA GLN A 153 22.15 -3.97 3.27
C GLN A 153 21.65 -3.98 1.82
N LEU A 154 22.36 -4.71 0.96
CA LEU A 154 21.95 -4.95 -0.44
C LEU A 154 20.77 -5.93 -0.56
N ASN A 155 20.41 -6.58 0.54
CA ASN A 155 19.29 -7.50 0.63
C ASN A 155 18.02 -6.76 1.09
N TYR A 156 16.86 -7.26 0.68
CA TYR A 156 15.57 -6.76 1.14
C TYR A 156 14.75 -7.90 1.75
N GLU A 157 13.86 -7.54 2.67
CA GLU A 157 12.93 -8.49 3.28
C GLU A 157 11.68 -8.62 2.39
N SER A 158 11.30 -9.83 2.01
CA SER A 158 10.08 -10.10 1.24
C SER A 158 9.04 -10.82 2.08
N LEU A 159 7.89 -10.19 2.30
CA LEU A 159 6.73 -10.76 2.99
C LEU A 159 5.66 -11.14 1.96
N LEU A 160 5.47 -12.43 1.75
CA LEU A 160 4.52 -12.99 0.79
C LEU A 160 3.43 -13.73 1.57
N GLU A 161 2.18 -13.32 1.40
CA GLU A 161 1.03 -14.08 1.89
C GLU A 161 0.70 -15.21 0.90
N SER A 162 0.59 -16.44 1.41
CA SER A 162 0.16 -17.62 0.67
C SER A 162 -1.05 -18.25 1.34
N GLU A 163 -1.87 -18.96 0.56
CA GLU A 163 -3.02 -19.67 1.11
C GLU A 163 -2.55 -20.73 2.11
N ALA A 164 -3.15 -20.74 3.31
CA ALA A 164 -2.80 -21.71 4.34
C ALA A 164 -3.29 -23.12 3.97
N TYR A 165 -4.37 -23.21 3.20
CA TYR A 165 -5.00 -24.47 2.83
C TYR A 165 -5.59 -24.40 1.43
N GLY A 166 -4.92 -25.05 0.48
CA GLY A 166 -5.41 -25.19 -0.89
C GLY A 166 -6.43 -26.34 -1.01
N LEU A 167 -7.22 -26.32 -2.10
CA LEU A 167 -8.06 -27.44 -2.50
C LEU A 167 -7.35 -28.82 -2.51
N PRO A 168 -6.10 -28.97 -2.98
CA PRO A 168 -5.43 -30.27 -2.95
C PRO A 168 -5.21 -30.79 -1.53
N ASN A 169 -4.87 -29.93 -0.58
CA ASN A 169 -4.69 -30.32 0.83
C ASN A 169 -6.03 -30.78 1.41
N LEU A 170 -7.12 -30.07 1.09
CA LEU A 170 -8.48 -30.44 1.51
C LEU A 170 -8.91 -31.81 1.00
N LEU A 171 -8.66 -32.10 -0.27
CA LEU A 171 -8.98 -33.40 -0.86
C LEU A 171 -8.10 -34.50 -0.29
N SER A 172 -6.82 -34.21 -0.01
CA SER A 172 -5.88 -35.15 0.60
C SER A 172 -6.33 -35.55 2.01
N ASP A 173 -6.71 -34.58 2.86
CA ASP A 173 -7.13 -34.87 4.23
C ASP A 173 -8.48 -35.58 4.28
N PHE A 174 -9.43 -35.19 3.41
CA PHE A 174 -10.72 -35.85 3.32
C PHE A 174 -10.60 -37.29 2.79
N GLY A 175 -9.81 -37.49 1.73
CA GLY A 175 -9.51 -38.82 1.19
C GLY A 175 -8.73 -39.69 2.16
N GLY A 176 -7.77 -39.11 2.90
CA GLY A 176 -6.99 -39.79 3.91
C GLY A 176 -7.84 -40.26 5.08
N GLN A 177 -8.74 -39.41 5.59
CA GLN A 177 -9.66 -39.80 6.67
C GLN A 177 -10.67 -40.85 6.20
N LEU A 178 -11.30 -40.70 5.04
CA LEU A 178 -12.24 -41.69 4.52
C LEU A 178 -11.57 -43.04 4.20
N GLY A 179 -10.36 -42.99 3.64
CA GLY A 179 -9.57 -44.19 3.36
C GLY A 179 -9.13 -44.92 4.62
N LEU A 180 -8.73 -44.18 5.67
CA LEU A 180 -8.29 -44.76 6.93
C LEU A 180 -9.44 -45.37 7.75
N TRP A 181 -10.55 -44.65 7.88
CA TRP A 181 -11.65 -45.07 8.76
C TRP A 181 -12.63 -46.03 8.09
N MET A 182 -12.94 -45.80 6.81
CA MET A 182 -13.99 -46.55 6.10
C MET A 182 -13.42 -47.44 4.99
N GLY A 183 -12.11 -47.38 4.71
CA GLY A 183 -11.52 -48.07 3.56
C GLY A 183 -12.01 -47.55 2.20
N VAL A 184 -12.68 -46.39 2.19
CA VAL A 184 -13.33 -45.85 0.99
C VAL A 184 -12.28 -45.17 0.12
N SER A 185 -12.22 -45.60 -1.13
CA SER A 185 -11.40 -45.01 -2.18
C SER A 185 -12.25 -44.59 -3.39
N VAL A 186 -11.65 -43.86 -4.33
CA VAL A 186 -12.33 -43.49 -5.59
C VAL A 186 -12.86 -44.73 -6.33
N ILE A 187 -12.15 -45.85 -6.24
CA ILE A 187 -12.54 -47.13 -6.83
C ILE A 187 -13.85 -47.63 -6.20
N THR A 188 -13.94 -47.63 -4.86
CA THR A 188 -15.16 -48.06 -4.15
C THR A 188 -16.37 -47.18 -4.50
N ILE A 189 -16.18 -45.87 -4.68
CA ILE A 189 -17.26 -44.96 -5.11
C ILE A 189 -17.73 -45.29 -6.53
N MET A 190 -16.81 -45.62 -7.44
CA MET A 190 -17.17 -46.02 -8.81
C MET A 190 -17.93 -47.34 -8.84
N GLU A 191 -17.57 -48.31 -8.00
CA GLU A 191 -18.30 -49.58 -7.88
C GLU A 191 -19.72 -49.38 -7.37
N VAL A 192 -19.91 -48.58 -6.33
CA VAL A 192 -21.25 -48.24 -5.80
C VAL A 192 -22.10 -47.54 -6.86
N LYS A 193 -21.52 -46.61 -7.63
CA LYS A 193 -22.23 -45.97 -8.75
C LYS A 193 -22.65 -46.96 -9.83
N LYS A 194 -21.78 -47.90 -10.22
CA LYS A 194 -22.12 -48.96 -11.19
C LYS A 194 -23.23 -49.86 -10.65
N ALA A 195 -23.12 -50.31 -9.40
CA ALA A 195 -24.13 -51.15 -8.76
C ALA A 195 -25.48 -50.44 -8.70
N LEU A 196 -25.51 -49.16 -8.32
CA LEU A 196 -26.73 -48.35 -8.28
C LEU A 196 -27.33 -48.16 -9.68
N MET A 197 -26.50 -47.93 -10.70
CA MET A 197 -26.96 -47.80 -12.09
C MET A 197 -27.57 -49.11 -12.60
N VAL A 198 -26.96 -50.26 -12.32
CA VAL A 198 -27.49 -51.58 -12.67
C VAL A 198 -28.81 -51.86 -11.95
N LEU A 199 -28.92 -51.52 -10.67
CA LEU A 199 -30.16 -51.64 -9.90
C LEU A 199 -31.30 -50.71 -10.39
N ARG A 200 -30.96 -49.62 -11.10
CA ARG A 200 -31.92 -48.67 -11.66
C ARG A 200 -32.33 -48.99 -13.09
N LEU A 201 -31.67 -49.96 -13.75
CA LEU A 201 -32.17 -50.50 -15.00
C LEU A 201 -33.40 -51.36 -14.68
N PRO A 202 -34.54 -51.17 -15.36
CA PRO A 202 -35.62 -52.14 -15.28
C PRO A 202 -35.04 -53.51 -15.66
N CYS A 203 -35.36 -54.54 -14.87
CA CYS A 203 -35.12 -55.91 -15.27
C CYS A 203 -35.90 -56.17 -16.57
N GLU A 204 -35.29 -55.93 -17.72
CA GLU A 204 -35.73 -56.57 -18.96
C GLU A 204 -35.30 -58.03 -18.80
N SER A 205 -36.25 -58.87 -18.36
CA SER A 205 -36.07 -60.32 -18.29
C SER A 205 -35.68 -60.84 -19.68
N PRO A 206 -34.59 -61.60 -19.84
CA PRO A 206 -34.38 -62.35 -21.06
C PRO A 206 -35.32 -63.55 -21.04
N PHE A 207 -36.40 -63.46 -21.81
CA PHE A 207 -37.14 -64.61 -22.33
C PHE A 207 -37.06 -64.58 -23.85
#